data_AF-A0A7G1IEL4-F1
#
_entry.id   AF-A0A7G1IEL4-F1
#
_cell.length_a   1.000
_cell.length_b   1.000
_cell.length_c   1.000
_cell.angle_alpha   90.00
_cell.angle_beta   90.00
_cell.angle_gamma   90.00
#
_symmetry.space_group_name_H-M   'P 1'
#
loop_
_entity.id
_entity.type
_entity.pdbx_description
1 polymer ?
#
loop_
_entity_poly.entity_id
_entity_poly.type
_entity_poly.pdbx_seq_one_letter_code
_entity_poly.pdbx_strand_id
1 'polypeptide(L)' 'MRTPVVEALVGLGFAAKQAEEATDKVLAAEPGTTTSGALRAALALLGKAR' A
#
# COMPACT_ATOMS: atom_id res chain seq x y z
N MET A 1 -10.98 -0.21 9.20
CA MET A 1 -9.70 -0.52 9.90
C MET A 1 -8.58 0.09 9.06
N ARG A 2 -7.77 1.00 9.60
CA ARG A 2 -6.61 1.53 8.86
C ARG A 2 -5.46 0.54 8.99
N THR A 3 -4.91 0.09 7.86
CA THR A 3 -3.81 -0.88 7.88
C THR A 3 -2.48 -0.14 8.15
N PRO A 4 -1.52 -0.77 8.87
CA PRO A 4 -0.20 -0.18 9.08
C PRO A 4 0.53 0.22 7.78
N VAL A 5 0.17 -0.43 6.67
CA VAL A 5 0.69 -0.14 5.33
C VAL A 5 0.23 1.22 4.82
N VAL A 6 -1.07 1.54 4.96
CA VAL A 6 -1.62 2.84 4.53
C VAL A 6 -0.98 3.99 5.30
N GLU A 7 -0.78 3.83 6.61
CA GLU A 7 -0.14 4.85 7.45
C GLU A 7 1.32 5.10 7.06
N ALA A 8 2.07 4.02 6.80
CA ALA A 8 3.44 4.13 6.31
C ALA A 8 3.51 4.86 4.97
N LEU A 9 2.65 4.52 4.01
CA LEU A 9 2.60 5.18 2.70
C LEU A 9 2.25 6.67 2.81
N VAL A 10 1.28 7.02 3.66
CA VAL A 10 0.94 8.43 3.91
C VAL A 10 2.10 9.17 4.57
N GLY A 11 2.79 8.57 5.54
CA GLY A 11 3.98 9.14 6.18
C GLY A 11 5.15 9.35 5.20
N LEU A 12 5.23 8.56 4.13
CA LEU A 12 6.19 8.73 3.03
C LEU A 12 5.79 9.80 2.01
N GLY A 13 4.62 10.42 2.15
CA GLY A 13 4.16 11.53 1.31
C GLY A 13 3.16 11.16 0.21
N PHE A 14 2.64 9.93 0.18
CA PHE A 14 1.56 9.56 -0.74
C PHE A 14 0.20 10.05 -0.25
N ALA A 15 -0.71 10.37 -1.17
CA ALA A 15 -2.07 10.74 -0.82
C ALA A 15 -2.82 9.55 -0.17
N ALA A 16 -3.58 9.81 0.89
CA ALA A 16 -4.27 8.75 1.66
C ALA A 16 -5.15 7.85 0.78
N LYS A 17 -5.93 8.44 -0.13
CA LYS A 17 -6.76 7.68 -1.06
C LYS A 17 -5.94 6.75 -1.97
N GLN A 18 -4.81 7.24 -2.48
CA GLN A 18 -3.93 6.45 -3.34
C GLN A 18 -3.27 5.31 -2.55
N ALA A 19 -2.89 5.56 -1.30
CA ALA A 19 -2.33 4.56 -0.39
C ALA A 19 -3.34 3.46 -0.05
N GLU A 20 -4.59 3.82 0.23
CA GLU A 20 -5.69 2.88 0.49
C GLU A 20 -5.94 2.01 -0.75
N GLU A 21 -6.15 2.61 -1.92
CA GLU A 21 -6.39 1.88 -3.17
C GLU A 21 -5.23 0.93 -3.54
N ALA A 22 -3.98 1.35 -3.36
CA ALA A 22 -2.82 0.50 -3.62
C ALA A 22 -2.73 -0.67 -2.63
N THR A 23 -3.01 -0.41 -1.35
CA THR A 23 -2.99 -1.45 -0.32
C THR A 23 -4.10 -2.48 -0.56
N ASP A 24 -5.31 -2.02 -0.89
CA ASP A 24 -6.44 -2.91 -1.19
C ASP A 24 -6.15 -3.79 -2.40
N LYS A 25 -5.56 -3.24 -3.46
CA LYS A 25 -5.13 -4.01 -4.64
C LYS A 25 -4.13 -5.10 -4.29
N VAL A 26 -3.15 -4.80 -3.44
CA VAL A 26 -2.13 -5.76 -3.02
C VAL A 26 -2.75 -6.88 -2.16
N LEU A 27 -3.58 -6.52 -1.19
CA LEU A 27 -4.23 -7.49 -0.30
C LEU A 27 -5.24 -8.36 -1.05
N ALA A 28 -5.91 -7.83 -2.06
CA ALA A 28 -6.79 -8.60 -2.94
C ALA A 28 -6.00 -9.58 -3.84
N ALA A 29 -4.82 -9.19 -4.31
CA ALA A 29 -3.98 -10.02 -5.17
C ALA A 29 -3.28 -11.14 -4.38
N GLU A 30 -2.76 -10.83 -3.19
CA GLU A 30 -2.10 -11.81 -2.30
C GLU A 30 -2.65 -11.72 -0.87
N PRO A 31 -3.79 -12.40 -0.61
CA PRO A 31 -4.35 -12.50 0.73
C PRO A 31 -3.35 -13.18 1.67
N GLY A 32 -2.99 -12.51 2.76
CA GLY A 32 -2.05 -13.03 3.75
C GLY A 32 -0.59 -12.62 3.55
N THR A 33 -0.30 -11.72 2.60
CA THR A 33 1.05 -11.14 2.51
C THR A 33 1.40 -10.39 3.80
N THR A 34 2.67 -10.46 4.21
CA THR A 34 3.13 -9.77 5.43
C THR A 34 3.00 -8.26 5.25
N THR A 35 2.88 -7.49 6.35
CA THR A 35 2.87 -6.01 6.30
C THR A 35 4.03 -5.44 5.48
N SER A 36 5.21 -6.03 5.63
CA SER A 36 6.41 -5.62 4.89
C SER A 36 6.36 -5.99 3.40
N GLY A 37 5.71 -7.11 3.05
CA GLY A 37 5.46 -7.51 1.66
C GLY A 37 4.45 -6.57 1.00
N ALA A 38 3.35 -6.31 1.70
CA ALA A 38 2.30 -5.40 1.27
C ALA A 38 2.84 -3.99 0.99
N LEU A 39 3.68 -3.47 1.90
CA LEU A 39 4.29 -2.14 1.76
C LEU A 39 5.19 -2.05 0.52
N ARG A 40 6.06 -3.04 0.28
CA ARG A 40 6.95 -3.05 -0.89
C ARG A 40 6.17 -3.15 -2.20
N ALA A 41 5.16 -4.02 -2.25
CA ALA A 41 4.30 -4.18 -3.42
C ALA A 41 3.48 -2.90 -3.69
N ALA A 42 2.93 -2.26 -2.65
CA ALA A 42 2.21 -1.00 -2.81
C ALA A 42 3.14 0.13 -3.30
N LEU A 43 4.37 0.24 -2.78
CA LEU A 43 5.36 1.19 -3.28
C LEU A 43 5.72 0.93 -4.76
N ALA A 44 5.86 -0.32 -5.17
CA ALA A 44 6.11 -0.67 -6.57
C ALA A 44 4.94 -0.28 -7.49
N LEU A 45 3.69 -0.47 -7.05
CA LEU A 45 2.50 -0.03 -7.78
C LEU A 45 2.43 1.50 -7.91
N LEU A 46 2.69 2.21 -6.80
CA LEU A 46 2.63 3.67 -6.74
C LEU A 46 3.76 4.35 -7.52
N GLY A 47 4.97 3.78 -7.47
CA GLY A 47 6.14 4.29 -8.20
C GLY A 47 6.04 4.14 -9.71
N LYS A 48 5.21 3.22 -10.22
CA LYS A 48 4.91 3.07 -11.65
C LYS A 48 3.83 4.05 -12.14
N ALA A 49 3.06 4.63 -11.23
CA ALA A 49 2.00 5.59 -11.51
C ALA A 49 2.45 7.06 -11.41
N ARG A 50 3.75 7.30 -11.20
CA ARG A 50 4.37 8.62 -11.06
C ARG A 50 4.91 9.15 -12.38
#